data_AF-A0A1H8Z1T2-F1
#
_entry.id   AF-A0A1H8Z1T2-F1
#
_cell.length_a   1.000
_cell.length_b   1.000
_cell.length_c   1.000
_cell.angle_alpha   90.00
_cell.angle_beta   90.00
_cell.angle_gamma   90.00
#
_symmetry.space_group_name_H-M   'P 1'
#
loop_
_entity.id
_entity.type
_entity.pdbx_description
1 polymer ?
#
loop_
_entity_poly.entity_id
_entity_poly.type
_entity_poly.pdbx_seq_one_letter_code
_entity_poly.pdbx_strand_id
1 'polypeptide(L)' 'MSVLDPKQDDRIRAALRRADKSGQLQVVAAVTGIAGGVKALREIMNSTGELSIMDRGMLAIHLM' A
#
# COMPACT_ATOMS: atom_id res chain seq x y z
N MET A 1 -5.57 7.04 14.79
CA MET A 1 -5.14 6.15 13.70
C MET A 1 -4.56 4.91 14.36
N SER A 2 -5.25 3.77 14.33
CA SER A 2 -4.70 2.52 14.85
C SER A 2 -4.19 1.72 13.67
N VAL A 3 -2.92 1.34 13.67
CA VAL A 3 -2.33 0.43 12.66
C VAL A 3 -3.00 -0.95 12.71
N LEU A 4 -3.92 -1.21 13.63
CA LEU A 4 -4.69 -2.44 13.71
C LEU A 4 -6.11 -2.32 13.11
N ASP A 5 -6.51 -1.13 12.64
CA ASP A 5 -7.85 -0.93 12.06
C ASP A 5 -7.94 -1.58 10.66
N PRO A 6 -8.84 -2.56 10.44
CA PRO A 6 -9.03 -3.20 9.14
C PRO A 6 -9.39 -2.20 8.02
N LYS A 7 -10.03 -1.07 8.37
CA LYS A 7 -10.35 0.00 7.42
C LYS A 7 -9.10 0.66 6.84
N GLN A 8 -7.95 0.50 7.49
CA GLN A 8 -6.68 1.05 7.02
C GLN A 8 -6.18 0.29 5.78
N ASP A 9 -6.42 -1.02 5.69
CA ASP A 9 -6.05 -1.82 4.53
C ASP A 9 -6.84 -1.40 3.30
N ASP A 10 -8.15 -1.18 3.46
CA ASP A 10 -8.98 -0.71 2.35
C ASP A 10 -8.57 0.67 1.86
N ARG A 11 -8.13 1.56 2.75
CA ARG A 11 -7.59 2.87 2.37
C ARG A 11 -6.26 2.73 1.63
N ILE A 12 -5.36 1.87 2.11
CA ILE A 12 -4.09 1.58 1.44
C ILE A 12 -4.35 1.02 0.04
N ARG A 13 -5.22 0.01 -0.10
CA ARG A 13 -5.60 -0.57 -1.39
C ARG A 13 -6.22 0.50 -2.31
N ALA A 14 -7.09 1.36 -1.79
CA ALA A 14 -7.68 2.44 -2.57
C ALA A 14 -6.63 3.46 -3.04
N ALA A 15 -5.67 3.83 -2.19
CA ALA A 15 -4.57 4.72 -2.54
C ALA A 15 -3.66 4.09 -3.61
N LEU A 16 -3.33 2.80 -3.48
CA LEU A 16 -2.57 2.06 -4.49
C LEU A 16 -3.30 2.00 -5.84
N ARG A 17 -4.62 1.78 -5.86
CA ARG A 17 -5.43 1.84 -7.10
C ARG A 17 -5.39 3.21 -7.76
N ARG A 18 -5.41 4.29 -6.97
CA ARG A 18 -5.29 5.67 -7.49
C ARG A 18 -3.89 5.92 -8.06
N ALA A 19 -2.85 5.48 -7.36
CA ALA A 19 -1.47 5.59 -7.83
C ALA A 19 -1.25 4.77 -9.12
N ASP A 20 -1.80 3.57 -9.22
CA ASP A 20 -1.73 2.73 -10.42
C ASP A 20 -2.43 3.41 -11.61
N LYS A 21 -3.67 3.90 -11.41
CA LYS A 21 -4.42 4.62 -12.43
C LYS A 21 -3.71 5.89 -12.92
N SER A 22 -2.91 6.51 -12.07
CA SER A 22 -2.15 7.74 -12.38
C SER A 22 -0.75 7.47 -12.93
N GLY A 23 -0.36 6.19 -13.09
CA GLY A 23 0.99 5.81 -13.53
C GLY A 23 2.09 6.05 -12.50
N GLN A 24 1.73 6.27 -11.22
CA GLN A 24 2.64 6.64 -10.14
C GLN A 24 3.04 5.48 -9.24
N LEU A 25 2.64 4.25 -9.57
CA LEU A 25 2.91 3.07 -8.73
C LEU A 25 4.43 2.83 -8.53
N GLN A 26 5.25 3.20 -9.51
CA GLN A 26 6.71 3.14 -9.40
C GLN A 26 7.30 4.15 -8.42
N VAL A 27 6.71 5.35 -8.33
CA VAL A 27 7.10 6.38 -7.35
C VAL A 27 6.75 5.91 -5.95
N VAL A 28 5.55 5.35 -5.76
CA VAL A 28 5.13 4.77 -4.47
C VAL A 28 6.12 3.69 -4.03
N ALA A 29 6.49 2.77 -4.91
CA ALA A 29 7.45 1.72 -4.59
C ALA A 29 8.82 2.27 -4.18
N ALA A 30 9.27 3.35 -4.83
CA ALA A 30 10.55 3.99 -4.53
C ALA A 30 10.54 4.69 -3.16
N VAL A 31 9.45 5.41 -2.82
CA VAL A 31 9.37 6.14 -1.55
C VAL A 31 9.06 5.22 -0.37
N THR A 32 8.28 4.16 -0.57
CA THR A 32 7.94 3.21 0.51
C THR A 32 9.05 2.21 0.79
N GLY A 33 10.01 2.05 -0.13
CA GLY A 33 11.09 1.07 0.00
C GLY A 33 10.61 -0.38 0.10
N ILE A 34 9.41 -0.69 -0.40
CA ILE A 34 8.79 -1.99 -0.21
C ILE A 34 9.59 -3.08 -0.94
N ALA A 35 9.88 -4.18 -0.23
CA ALA A 35 10.54 -5.33 -0.82
C ALA A 35 9.67 -5.91 -1.95
N GLY A 36 10.26 -6.10 -3.14
CA GLY A 36 9.52 -6.52 -4.34
C GLY A 36 8.89 -5.38 -5.15
N GLY A 37 9.03 -4.11 -4.70
CA GLY A 37 8.70 -2.91 -5.46
C GLY A 37 7.26 -2.90 -6.00
N VAL A 38 7.11 -2.51 -7.27
CA VAL A 38 5.80 -2.40 -7.94
C VAL A 38 5.01 -3.71 -7.92
N LYS A 39 5.69 -4.86 -8.03
CA LYS A 39 5.03 -6.17 -8.01
C LYS A 39 4.34 -6.40 -6.66
N ALA A 40 5.05 -6.15 -5.56
CA ALA A 40 4.50 -6.26 -4.21
C ALA A 40 3.31 -5.30 -4.00
N LEU A 41 3.40 -4.06 -4.52
CA LEU A 41 2.27 -3.12 -4.47
C LEU A 41 1.04 -3.64 -5.23
N ARG A 42 1.23 -4.28 -6.39
CA ARG A 42 0.12 -4.89 -7.14
C ARG A 42 -0.47 -6.09 -6.41
N GLU A 43 0.34 -6.90 -5.75
CA GLU A 43 -0.13 -8.02 -4.93
C GLU A 43 -0.98 -7.51 -3.76
N ILE A 44 -0.51 -6.50 -3.04
CA ILE A 44 -1.24 -5.85 -1.93
C ILE A 44 -2.56 -5.22 -2.42
N MET A 45 -2.52 -4.54 -3.56
CA MET A 45 -3.70 -3.89 -4.15
C MET A 45 -4.82 -4.88 -4.50
N ASN A 46 -4.43 -6.10 -4.90
CA ASN A 46 -5.34 -7.17 -5.32
C ASN A 46 -5.63 -8.21 -4.23
N SER A 47 -4.93 -8.16 -3.10
CA SER A 47 -5.16 -9.09 -1.99
C SER A 47 -6.40 -8.68 -1.17
N THR A 48 -7.06 -9.69 -0.60
CA THR A 48 -8.14 -9.52 0.38
C THR A 48 -7.69 -9.78 1.82
N GLY A 49 -6.49 -10.36 1.98
CA GLY A 49 -5.90 -10.66 3.29
C GLY A 49 -5.39 -9.42 4.02
N GLU A 50 -5.28 -9.53 5.34
CA GLU A 50 -4.72 -8.47 6.18
C GLU A 50 -3.27 -8.17 5.77
N LEU A 51 -2.94 -6.88 5.70
CA LEU A 51 -1.56 -6.44 5.56
C LEU A 51 -0.79 -6.72 6.86
N SER A 52 0.48 -7.10 6.71
CA SER A 52 1.39 -7.16 7.85
C SER A 52 1.46 -5.78 8.51
N ILE A 53 1.62 -5.74 9.84
CA ILE A 53 1.71 -4.47 10.59
C ILE A 53 2.83 -3.57 10.01
N MET A 54 3.92 -4.18 9.55
CA MET A 54 5.07 -3.48 8.99
C MET A 54 4.75 -2.87 7.62
N ASP A 55 4.13 -3.63 6.70
CA ASP A 55 3.71 -3.12 5.40
C ASP A 55 2.64 -2.04 5.54
N ARG A 56 1.68 -2.28 6.44
CA ARG A 56 0.61 -1.33 6.75
C ARG A 56 1.19 -0.02 7.29
N GLY A 57 2.16 -0.08 8.20
CA GLY A 57 2.85 1.11 8.72
C GLY A 57 3.60 1.88 7.64
N MET A 58 4.42 1.20 6.84
CA MET A 58 5.17 1.84 5.76
C MET A 58 4.26 2.47 4.70
N LEU A 59 3.24 1.75 4.26
CA LEU A 59 2.31 2.25 3.25
C LEU A 59 1.43 3.36 3.79
N ALA A 60 0.96 3.26 5.03
CA ALA A 60 0.13 4.30 5.64
C ALA A 60 0.85 5.63 5.78
N ILE A 61 2.15 5.64 6.14
CA ILE A 61 2.93 6.87 6.30
C ILE A 61 3.10 7.61 4.96
N HIS A 62 3.20 6.88 3.85
CA HIS A 62 3.51 7.47 2.54
C HIS A 62 2.28 7.69 1.65
N LEU A 63 1.14 7.07 1.95
CA LEU A 63 -0.07 7.12 1.13
C LEU A 63 -1.24 7.91 1.75
N MET A 64 -1.17 8.28 3.03
CA MET A 64 -2.19 9.05 3.76
C MET A 64 -1.62 10.34 4.33
#